data_AF-A0A924D4C2-F1
#
_entry.id   AF-A0A924D4C2-F1
#
_cell.length_a   1.000
_cell.length_b   1.000
_cell.length_c   1.000
_cell.angle_alpha   90.00
_cell.angle_beta   90.00
_cell.angle_gamma   90.00
#
_symmetry.space_group_name_H-M   'P 1'
#
loop_
_entity.id
_entity.type
_entity.pdbx_description
1 polymer ?
#
loop_
_entity_poly.entity_id
_entity_poly.type
_entity_poly.pdbx_seq_one_letter_code
_entity_poly.pdbx_strand_id
1 'polypeptide(L)'
;ASYDFFAKSRRWYRKEIRVLKNLKGIHSYRDAQGFRLDDRKISVKEINAYVYHYGWVKPPDGLKNKVRNFNKYYHDDNWIDENHPVSTDFDFGNADELKHFEGTHPKVMISRIEKTNWKFDKDPSLLKKKMPLRRKFLKWIEELTGYRLFEYKNYKKIN
;
A
#
# COMPACT_ATOMS: atom_id res chain seq x y z
N ALA A 1 -7.22 -3.25 -15.99
CA ALA A 1 -6.33 -3.20 -14.80
C ALA A 1 -4.93 -3.64 -15.22
N SER A 2 -3.88 -3.53 -14.42
CA SER A 2 -2.58 -4.16 -14.69
C SER A 2 -2.02 -4.64 -13.37
N TYR A 3 -1.71 -5.92 -13.34
CA TYR A 3 -1.33 -6.65 -12.12
C TYR A 3 0.17 -6.96 -12.08
N ASP A 4 0.88 -6.55 -13.13
CA ASP A 4 2.27 -6.91 -13.43
C ASP A 4 3.28 -6.11 -12.61
N PHE A 5 2.80 -5.12 -11.86
CA PHE A 5 3.62 -4.22 -11.07
C PHE A 5 3.08 -4.06 -9.66
N PHE A 6 4.00 -3.83 -8.72
CA PHE A 6 3.67 -3.37 -7.38
C PHE A 6 4.49 -2.12 -7.04
N ALA A 7 3.87 -1.26 -6.24
CA ALA A 7 4.54 -0.10 -5.71
C ALA A 7 5.29 -0.45 -4.42
N LYS A 8 6.49 0.12 -4.24
CA LYS A 8 7.29 0.01 -3.01
C LYS A 8 7.55 1.42 -2.47
N SER A 9 7.36 1.60 -1.16
CA SER A 9 7.71 2.84 -0.48
C SER A 9 8.18 2.60 0.95
N ARG A 10 9.15 3.41 1.41
CA ARG A 10 9.55 3.39 2.82
C ARG A 10 8.50 4.04 3.75
N ARG A 11 7.53 4.75 3.17
CA ARG A 11 6.41 5.41 3.87
C ARG A 11 5.32 4.43 4.29
N TRP A 12 5.26 3.26 3.66
CA TRP A 12 4.24 2.25 3.95
C TRP A 12 4.78 1.19 4.88
N TYR A 13 3.94 0.74 5.81
CA TYR A 13 4.22 -0.47 6.60
C TYR A 13 4.19 -1.69 5.67
N ARG A 14 5.03 -2.68 5.95
CA ARG A 14 5.05 -3.96 5.20
C ARG A 14 4.56 -5.15 6.02
N LYS A 15 4.22 -4.93 7.29
CA LYS A 15 3.79 -5.96 8.24
C LYS A 15 2.65 -5.41 9.07
N GLU A 16 1.59 -6.20 9.18
CA GLU A 16 0.38 -5.85 9.91
C GLU A 16 -0.15 -7.05 10.69
N ILE A 17 -0.86 -6.74 11.77
CA ILE A 17 -1.55 -7.76 12.56
C ILE A 17 -2.86 -8.08 11.84
N ARG A 18 -2.98 -9.30 11.31
CA ARG A 18 -4.14 -9.76 10.53
C ARG A 18 -4.96 -10.86 11.19
N VAL A 19 -4.36 -11.58 12.13
CA VAL A 19 -5.02 -12.62 12.91
C VAL A 19 -4.80 -12.31 14.38
N LEU A 20 -5.88 -12.34 15.15
CA LEU A 20 -5.89 -12.00 16.57
C LEU A 20 -6.60 -13.10 17.33
N LYS A 21 -6.14 -13.34 18.55
CA LYS A 21 -6.95 -14.06 19.53
C LYS A 21 -8.00 -13.09 20.07
N ASN A 22 -9.24 -13.52 20.19
CA ASN A 22 -10.29 -12.69 20.77
C ASN A 22 -10.10 -12.60 22.30
N LEU A 23 -9.33 -11.61 22.74
CA LEU A 23 -9.12 -11.33 24.16
C LEU A 23 -9.83 -10.04 24.54
N LYS A 24 -10.48 -10.05 25.71
CA LYS A 24 -11.06 -8.83 26.29
C LYS A 24 -9.95 -7.77 26.43
N GLY A 25 -10.23 -6.55 25.99
CA GLY A 25 -9.27 -5.43 25.99
C GLY A 25 -8.54 -5.21 24.66
N ILE A 26 -8.64 -6.15 23.70
CA ILE A 26 -8.13 -5.91 22.34
C ILE A 26 -9.03 -4.92 21.60
N HIS A 27 -8.41 -3.89 21.02
CA HIS A 27 -9.09 -2.91 20.19
C HIS A 27 -8.18 -2.42 19.05
N SER A 28 -8.80 -1.87 18.00
CA SER A 28 -8.10 -1.22 16.89
C SER A 28 -7.30 -0.02 17.39
N TYR A 29 -6.10 0.16 16.85
CA TYR A 29 -5.24 1.29 17.20
C TYR A 29 -4.79 2.03 15.94
N ARG A 30 -5.13 3.33 15.88
CA ARG A 30 -4.87 4.20 14.72
C ARG A 30 -5.40 3.58 13.42
N ASP A 31 -6.70 3.25 13.44
CA ASP A 31 -7.43 2.67 12.31
C ASP A 31 -6.95 1.23 11.97
N ALA A 32 -7.03 0.83 10.71
CA ALA A 32 -6.74 -0.52 10.23
C ALA A 32 -5.26 -0.96 10.33
N GLN A 33 -4.38 -0.14 10.94
CA GLN A 33 -2.93 -0.41 10.97
C GLN A 33 -2.51 -1.44 12.03
N GLY A 34 -3.31 -1.66 13.07
CA GLY A 34 -3.00 -2.67 14.07
C GLY A 34 -3.90 -2.63 15.31
N PHE A 35 -3.47 -3.37 16.32
CA PHE A 35 -4.26 -3.62 17.52
C PHE A 35 -3.42 -3.46 18.78
N ARG A 36 -4.09 -3.12 19.88
CA ARG A 36 -3.50 -3.04 21.21
C ARG A 36 -4.34 -3.81 22.21
N LEU A 37 -3.70 -4.25 23.29
CA LEU A 37 -4.34 -4.85 24.46
C LEU A 37 -4.17 -3.88 25.62
N ASP A 38 -5.27 -3.28 26.09
CA ASP A 38 -5.26 -2.27 27.15
C ASP A 38 -4.19 -1.18 26.89
N ASP A 39 -4.21 -0.63 25.68
CA ASP A 39 -3.25 0.38 25.17
C ASP A 39 -1.78 -0.04 25.08
N ARG A 40 -1.47 -1.33 25.31
CA ARG A 40 -0.13 -1.87 25.16
C ARG A 40 0.05 -2.56 23.81
N LYS A 41 1.28 -2.48 23.28
CA LYS A 41 1.68 -3.26 22.10
C LYS A 41 1.57 -4.74 22.40
N ILE A 42 0.91 -5.48 21.51
CA ILE A 42 0.77 -6.93 21.64
C ILE A 42 2.02 -7.67 21.14
N SER A 43 2.23 -8.86 21.69
CA SER A 43 3.23 -9.82 21.20
C SER A 43 2.71 -10.51 19.96
N VAL A 44 3.51 -10.59 18.90
CA VAL A 44 3.11 -11.15 17.60
C VAL A 44 4.14 -12.13 17.09
N LYS A 45 3.66 -13.15 16.38
CA LYS A 45 4.48 -14.08 15.60
C LYS A 45 4.30 -13.79 14.12
N GLU A 46 5.41 -13.70 13.40
CA GLU A 46 5.39 -13.55 11.95
C GLU A 46 5.10 -14.91 11.30
N ILE A 47 4.22 -14.92 10.31
CA ILE A 47 3.87 -16.11 9.54
C ILE A 47 4.24 -15.90 8.07
N ASN A 48 4.50 -17.00 7.36
CA ASN A 48 4.79 -16.97 5.93
C ASN A 48 3.50 -16.84 5.11
N ALA A 49 2.83 -15.70 5.22
CA ALA A 49 1.60 -15.38 4.49
C ALA A 49 1.63 -13.92 4.03
N TYR A 50 1.08 -13.68 2.83
CA TYR A 50 1.12 -12.38 2.17
C TYR A 50 -0.28 -11.96 1.74
N VAL A 51 -0.58 -10.66 1.88
CA VAL A 51 -1.81 -10.04 1.38
C VAL A 51 -1.43 -9.05 0.30
N TYR A 52 -2.00 -9.21 -0.89
CA TYR A 52 -1.75 -8.33 -2.03
C TYR A 52 -2.86 -7.28 -2.17
N HIS A 53 -2.48 -6.00 -2.16
CA HIS A 53 -3.41 -4.88 -2.29
C HIS A 53 -3.51 -4.41 -3.74
N TYR A 54 -4.54 -4.86 -4.46
CA TYR A 54 -4.80 -4.49 -5.86
C TYR A 54 -5.54 -3.15 -6.01
N GLY A 55 -5.36 -2.21 -5.07
CA GLY A 55 -6.15 -0.98 -5.01
C GLY A 55 -5.84 0.04 -6.10
N TRP A 56 -4.66 -0.07 -6.73
CA TRP A 56 -4.08 0.91 -7.66
C TRP A 56 -3.81 0.35 -9.06
N VAL A 57 -4.24 -0.89 -9.33
CA VAL A 57 -4.06 -1.59 -10.62
C VAL A 57 -4.98 -1.07 -11.72
N LYS A 58 -5.79 -0.05 -11.49
CA LYS A 58 -6.83 0.39 -12.43
C LYS A 58 -6.27 1.42 -13.41
N PRO A 59 -6.85 1.55 -14.62
CA PRO A 59 -6.54 2.66 -15.52
C PRO A 59 -6.84 4.02 -14.85
N PRO A 60 -6.22 5.12 -15.33
CA PRO A 60 -6.35 6.46 -14.76
C PRO A 60 -7.79 6.86 -14.42
N ASP A 61 -8.74 6.69 -15.34
CA ASP A 61 -10.15 7.04 -15.13
C ASP A 61 -10.77 6.26 -13.96
N GLY A 62 -10.46 4.97 -13.86
CA GLY A 62 -10.93 4.11 -12.77
C GLY A 62 -10.34 4.47 -11.40
N LEU A 63 -9.13 5.03 -11.37
CA LEU A 63 -8.51 5.54 -10.13
C LEU A 63 -9.07 6.90 -9.73
N LYS A 64 -9.34 7.79 -10.69
CA LYS A 64 -9.96 9.09 -10.41
C LYS A 64 -11.37 8.95 -9.87
N ASN A 65 -12.18 8.11 -10.51
CA ASN A 65 -13.54 7.83 -10.01
C ASN A 65 -13.50 7.26 -8.60
N LYS A 66 -12.51 6.40 -8.30
CA LYS A 66 -12.27 5.90 -6.95
C LYS A 66 -11.93 7.03 -5.97
N VAL A 67 -11.01 7.94 -6.32
CA VAL A 67 -10.60 9.06 -5.47
C VAL A 67 -11.78 10.02 -5.24
N ARG A 68 -12.51 10.40 -6.29
CA ARG A 68 -13.71 11.24 -6.19
C ARG A 68 -14.76 10.59 -5.27
N ASN A 69 -15.09 9.32 -5.50
CA ASN A 69 -16.06 8.60 -4.67
C ASN A 69 -15.63 8.48 -3.20
N PHE A 70 -14.33 8.32 -2.92
CA PHE A 70 -13.84 8.28 -1.55
C PHE A 70 -13.97 9.64 -0.84
N ASN A 71 -13.74 10.75 -1.56
CA ASN A 71 -13.83 12.08 -0.95
C ASN A 71 -15.28 12.52 -0.67
N LYS A 72 -16.30 11.93 -1.33
CA LYS A 72 -17.73 12.17 -1.01
C LYS A 72 -18.11 11.84 0.43
N TYR A 73 -17.32 11.01 1.13
CA TYR A 73 -17.56 10.71 2.55
C TYR A 73 -17.13 11.84 3.49
N TYR A 74 -16.32 12.80 3.01
CA TYR A 74 -15.69 13.84 3.84
C TYR A 74 -15.94 15.26 3.32
N HIS A 75 -16.35 15.40 2.06
CA HIS A 75 -16.52 16.67 1.36
C HIS A 75 -17.79 16.65 0.49
N ASP A 76 -18.34 17.83 0.24
CA ASP A 76 -19.45 18.01 -0.69
C ASP A 76 -19.01 17.95 -2.17
N ASP A 77 -19.99 17.92 -3.07
CA ASP A 77 -19.75 17.78 -4.51
C ASP A 77 -19.00 19.00 -5.10
N ASN A 78 -19.25 20.21 -4.60
CA ASN A 78 -18.56 21.43 -5.08
C ASN A 78 -17.06 21.35 -4.80
N TRP A 79 -16.69 21.00 -3.56
CA TRP A 79 -15.29 20.82 -3.18
C TRP A 79 -14.61 19.73 -4.03
N ILE A 80 -15.32 18.65 -4.34
CA ILE A 80 -14.78 17.53 -5.14
C ILE A 80 -14.53 17.97 -6.58
N ASP A 81 -15.41 18.75 -7.17
CA ASP A 81 -15.26 19.21 -8.55
C ASP A 81 -14.11 20.22 -8.69
N GLU A 82 -13.89 21.06 -7.67
CA GLU A 82 -12.76 21.97 -7.61
C GLU A 82 -11.41 21.24 -7.40
N ASN A 83 -11.34 20.28 -6.47
CA ASN A 83 -10.08 19.65 -6.06
C ASN A 83 -9.72 18.39 -6.88
N HIS A 84 -10.71 17.75 -7.48
CA HIS A 84 -10.56 16.52 -8.26
C HIS A 84 -11.32 16.60 -9.60
N PRO A 85 -10.94 17.55 -10.49
CA PRO A 85 -11.63 17.75 -11.76
C PRO A 85 -11.49 16.54 -12.68
N VAL A 86 -12.52 16.34 -13.52
CA VAL A 86 -12.53 15.28 -14.55
C VAL A 86 -11.40 15.55 -15.54
N SER A 87 -10.41 14.67 -15.56
CA SER A 87 -9.26 14.74 -16.46
C SER A 87 -8.80 13.32 -16.76
N THR A 88 -8.01 13.12 -17.81
CA THR A 88 -7.56 11.78 -18.25
C THR A 88 -6.30 11.30 -17.52
N ASP A 89 -5.49 12.20 -16.96
CA ASP A 89 -4.18 11.84 -16.41
C ASP A 89 -4.15 11.63 -14.90
N PHE A 90 -3.72 10.46 -14.44
CA PHE A 90 -3.59 10.17 -13.02
C PHE A 90 -2.12 10.16 -12.56
N ASP A 91 -1.83 10.85 -11.45
CA ASP A 91 -0.51 10.86 -10.82
C ASP A 91 -0.33 9.62 -9.93
N PHE A 92 0.61 8.76 -10.32
CA PHE A 92 1.00 7.56 -9.56
C PHE A 92 2.14 7.85 -8.56
N GLY A 93 2.55 9.11 -8.40
CA GLY A 93 3.71 9.56 -7.62
C GLY A 93 3.66 9.35 -6.11
N ASN A 94 2.63 8.69 -5.57
CA ASN A 94 2.60 8.30 -4.16
C ASN A 94 3.59 7.16 -3.85
N ALA A 95 3.93 6.36 -4.87
CA ALA A 95 4.96 5.33 -4.79
C ALA A 95 6.36 5.94 -4.88
N ASP A 96 7.29 5.47 -4.03
CA ASP A 96 8.71 5.81 -4.18
C ASP A 96 9.35 5.05 -5.36
N GLU A 97 8.85 3.83 -5.62
CA GLU A 97 9.31 2.94 -6.68
C GLU A 97 8.13 2.13 -7.21
N LEU A 98 8.20 1.81 -8.50
CA LEU A 98 7.38 0.78 -9.12
C LEU A 98 8.30 -0.37 -9.53
N LYS A 99 7.89 -1.61 -9.26
CA LYS A 99 8.66 -2.82 -9.56
C LYS A 99 7.77 -3.83 -10.24
N HIS A 100 8.34 -4.65 -11.11
CA HIS A 100 7.64 -5.81 -11.65
C HIS A 100 7.30 -6.79 -10.53
N PHE A 101 6.11 -7.36 -10.62
CA PHE A 101 5.66 -8.41 -9.73
C PHE A 101 6.08 -9.78 -10.28
N GLU A 102 7.07 -10.38 -9.63
CA GLU A 102 7.64 -11.68 -10.03
C GLU A 102 7.05 -12.86 -9.23
N GLY A 103 6.16 -12.57 -8.28
CA GLY A 103 5.53 -13.59 -7.43
C GLY A 103 4.32 -14.26 -8.09
N THR A 104 3.69 -15.16 -7.35
CA THR A 104 2.43 -15.79 -7.76
C THR A 104 1.24 -15.08 -7.13
N HIS A 105 0.27 -14.67 -7.95
CA HIS A 105 -0.99 -14.14 -7.46
C HIS A 105 -1.84 -15.22 -6.79
N PRO A 106 -2.68 -14.88 -5.79
CA PRO A 106 -3.62 -15.81 -5.21
C PRO A 106 -4.52 -16.44 -6.28
N LYS A 107 -4.84 -17.73 -6.16
CA LYS A 107 -5.65 -18.47 -7.16
C LYS A 107 -6.96 -17.76 -7.50
N VAL A 108 -7.60 -17.17 -6.50
CA VAL A 108 -8.86 -16.41 -6.64
C VAL A 108 -8.75 -15.19 -7.56
N MET A 109 -7.54 -14.68 -7.80
CA MET A 109 -7.30 -13.53 -8.67
C MET A 109 -7.02 -13.89 -10.13
N ILE A 110 -6.65 -15.15 -10.43
CA ILE A 110 -6.18 -15.56 -11.77
C ILE A 110 -7.19 -15.22 -12.86
N SER A 111 -8.45 -15.64 -12.70
CA SER A 111 -9.51 -15.35 -13.70
C SER A 111 -9.72 -13.85 -13.94
N ARG A 112 -9.51 -13.01 -12.92
CA ARG A 112 -9.63 -11.56 -13.05
C ARG A 112 -8.44 -10.95 -13.81
N ILE A 113 -7.25 -11.48 -13.59
CA ILE A 113 -6.02 -11.07 -14.28
C ILE A 113 -6.14 -11.42 -15.76
N GLU A 114 -6.57 -12.63 -16.10
CA GLU A 114 -6.71 -13.09 -17.49
C GLU A 114 -7.72 -12.28 -18.30
N LYS A 115 -8.80 -11.80 -17.67
CA LYS A 115 -9.84 -10.96 -18.32
C LYS A 115 -9.39 -9.52 -18.56
N THR A 116 -8.16 -9.18 -18.23
CA THR A 116 -7.67 -7.81 -18.29
C THR A 116 -7.26 -7.43 -19.71
N ASN A 117 -7.74 -6.27 -20.16
CA ASN A 117 -7.47 -5.71 -21.50
C ASN A 117 -6.60 -4.46 -21.50
N TRP A 118 -6.15 -3.99 -20.33
CA TRP A 118 -5.32 -2.80 -20.22
C TRP A 118 -3.89 -3.20 -19.87
N LYS A 119 -2.91 -2.60 -20.56
CA LYS A 119 -1.49 -2.74 -20.22
C LYS A 119 -1.01 -1.43 -19.63
N PHE A 120 -0.38 -1.51 -18.46
CA PHE A 120 0.24 -0.35 -17.84
C PHE A 120 1.62 -0.15 -18.45
N ASP A 121 1.77 0.93 -19.22
CA ASP A 121 3.01 1.30 -19.89
C ASP A 121 3.49 2.66 -19.36
N LYS A 122 3.94 2.68 -18.10
CA LYS A 122 4.75 3.79 -17.58
C LYS A 122 6.10 3.25 -17.18
N ASP A 123 7.15 3.91 -17.64
CA ASP A 123 8.51 3.60 -17.23
C ASP A 123 8.66 3.74 -15.70
N PRO A 124 8.93 2.65 -14.97
CA PRO A 124 9.16 2.67 -13.52
C PRO A 124 10.30 3.60 -13.09
N SER A 125 11.24 3.90 -13.99
CA SER A 125 12.38 4.79 -13.73
C SER A 125 11.95 6.24 -13.44
N LEU A 126 10.82 6.67 -14.01
CA LEU A 126 10.29 8.03 -13.89
C LEU A 126 9.85 8.37 -12.46
N LEU A 127 9.48 7.37 -11.65
CA LEU A 127 9.04 7.56 -10.26
C LEU A 127 10.20 7.82 -9.28
N LYS A 128 11.42 7.39 -9.61
CA LYS A 128 12.60 7.51 -8.72
C LYS A 128 13.02 8.97 -8.47
N LYS A 129 12.64 9.91 -9.35
CA LYS A 129 13.12 11.31 -9.31
C LYS A 129 12.70 12.09 -8.05
N LYS A 130 11.65 11.67 -7.32
CA LYS A 130 11.08 12.44 -6.19
C LYS A 130 11.54 12.01 -4.78
N MET A 131 12.48 11.06 -4.66
CA MET A 131 12.89 10.56 -3.33
C MET A 131 13.95 11.47 -2.63
N PRO A 132 13.69 11.96 -1.40
CA PRO A 132 14.66 12.75 -0.64
C PRO A 132 15.94 11.96 -0.30
N LEU A 133 17.08 12.66 -0.17
CA LEU A 133 18.40 12.06 0.15
C LEU A 133 18.37 11.16 1.39
N ARG A 134 17.73 11.62 2.47
CA ARG A 134 17.56 10.84 3.70
C ARG A 134 16.90 9.48 3.43
N ARG A 135 15.88 9.43 2.56
CA ARG A 135 15.17 8.19 2.25
C ARG A 135 15.99 7.29 1.34
N LYS A 136 16.74 7.86 0.39
CA LYS A 136 17.71 7.12 -0.44
C LYS A 136 18.76 6.43 0.43
N PHE A 137 19.33 7.13 1.41
CA PHE A 137 20.31 6.57 2.34
C PHE A 137 19.73 5.42 3.17
N LEU A 138 18.58 5.62 3.80
CA LEU A 138 17.96 4.56 4.60
C LEU A 138 17.49 3.36 3.75
N LYS A 139 17.11 3.60 2.50
CA LYS A 139 16.83 2.54 1.53
C LYS A 139 18.09 1.75 1.21
N TRP A 140 19.20 2.42 0.94
CA TRP A 140 20.49 1.77 0.69
C TRP A 140 20.91 0.87 1.85
N ILE A 141 20.77 1.32 3.11
CA ILE A 141 21.01 0.47 4.29
C ILE A 141 20.08 -0.74 4.31
N GLU A 142 18.78 -0.56 4.02
CA GLU A 142 17.80 -1.64 3.98
C GLU A 142 18.13 -2.69 2.89
N GLU A 143 18.59 -2.24 1.72
CA GLU A 143 18.98 -3.14 0.62
C GLU A 143 20.29 -3.88 0.92
N LEU A 144 21.23 -3.25 1.61
CA LEU A 144 22.51 -3.86 1.97
C LEU A 144 22.37 -4.86 3.13
N THR A 145 21.56 -4.54 4.15
CA THR A 145 21.52 -5.28 5.42
C THR A 145 20.25 -6.13 5.60
N GLY A 146 19.22 -5.90 4.78
CA GLY A 146 17.87 -6.41 5.02
C GLY A 146 17.14 -5.77 6.21
N TYR A 147 17.81 -4.88 6.96
CA TYR A 147 17.24 -4.25 8.15
C TYR A 147 16.68 -2.85 7.84
N ARG A 148 15.40 -2.65 8.18
CA ARG A 148 14.69 -1.40 7.92
C ARG A 148 14.72 -0.48 9.13
N LEU A 149 15.72 0.40 9.17
CA LEU A 149 15.86 1.40 10.23
C LEU A 149 14.67 2.37 10.31
N PHE A 150 14.26 2.68 11.54
CA PHE A 150 13.17 3.61 11.89
C PHE A 150 11.80 3.23 11.30
N GLU A 151 11.59 1.95 10.98
CA GLU A 151 10.27 1.44 10.62
C GLU A 151 9.33 1.52 11.82
N TYR A 152 8.16 2.12 11.61
CA TYR A 152 7.11 2.10 12.62
C TYR A 152 6.62 0.67 12.87
N LYS A 153 6.60 0.25 14.13
CA LYS A 153 6.12 -1.07 14.58
C LYS A 153 5.18 -0.91 15.75
N ASN A 154 3.90 -1.27 15.55
CA ASN A 154 2.88 -1.27 16.61
C ASN A 154 2.77 -2.61 17.36
N TYR A 155 3.85 -3.38 17.43
CA TYR A 155 3.87 -4.70 18.06
C TYR A 155 5.24 -5.04 18.62
N LYS A 156 5.31 -6.07 19.47
CA LYS A 156 6.55 -6.71 19.91
C LYS A 156 6.66 -8.06 19.20
N LYS A 157 7.67 -8.21 18.33
CA LYS A 157 7.90 -9.49 17.65
C LYS A 157 8.50 -10.46 18.65
N ILE A 158 7.89 -11.64 18.78
CA ILE A 158 8.46 -12.78 19.49
C ILE A 158 9.03 -13.78 18.48
N ASN A 159 9.97 -14.60 18.92
CA ASN A 159 10.57 -15.66 18.11
C ASN A 159 9.65 -16.89 18.07
#